data_AF-A0A843KMI9-F1
#
_entry.id   AF-A0A843KMI9-F1
#
_cell.length_a   1.000
_cell.length_b   1.000
_cell.length_c   1.000
_cell.angle_alpha   90.00
_cell.angle_beta   90.00
_cell.angle_gamma   90.00
#
_symmetry.space_group_name_H-M   'P 1'
#
loop_
_entity.id
_entity.type
_entity.pdbx_description
1 polymer ?
#
loop_
_entity_poly.entity_id
_entity_poly.type
_entity_poly.pdbx_seq_one_letter_code
_entity_poly.pdbx_strand_id
1 'polypeptide(L)'
;MSLLIAFLALVLVVVVAFVLYRTVKSVTGLIINAVVGVILLWLINLLGLMHLVGRPDIPINLITVLICAVGGVFGVLVTVVLHLLGISLTL
;
A
#
# COMPACT_ATOMS: atom_id res chain seq x y z
N MET A 1 26.01 18.54 -9.65
CA MET A 1 25.23 17.75 -8.66
C MET A 1 23.73 17.76 -8.94
N SER A 2 23.09 18.90 -9.27
CA SER A 2 21.64 18.96 -9.58
C SER A 2 21.19 18.13 -10.80
N LEU A 3 21.94 18.15 -11.91
CA LEU A 3 21.55 17.49 -13.17
C LEU A 3 21.48 15.96 -13.08
N LEU A 4 22.40 15.34 -12.32
CA LEU A 4 22.42 13.89 -12.12
C LEU A 4 21.26 13.42 -11.24
N ILE A 5 20.89 14.20 -10.21
CA ILE A 5 19.73 13.94 -9.35
C ILE A 5 18.44 14.06 -10.16
N ALA A 6 18.32 15.09 -11.01
CA ALA A 6 17.16 15.26 -11.88
C ALA A 6 16.96 14.06 -12.83
N PHE A 7 18.05 13.55 -13.40
CA PHE A 7 18.01 12.37 -14.27
C PHE A 7 17.61 11.10 -13.51
N LEU A 8 18.18 10.89 -12.31
CA LEU A 8 17.80 9.76 -11.44
C LEU A 8 16.33 9.83 -11.02
N ALA A 9 15.83 11.02 -10.66
CA ALA A 9 14.43 11.23 -10.31
C ALA A 9 13.50 10.94 -11.50
N LEU A 10 13.86 11.37 -12.72
CA LEU A 10 13.09 11.07 -13.93
C LEU A 10 13.01 9.55 -14.18
N VAL A 11 14.15 8.86 -14.09
CA VAL A 11 14.20 7.40 -14.26
C VAL A 11 13.35 6.71 -13.19
N LEU A 12 13.44 7.14 -11.94
CA LEU A 12 12.61 6.62 -10.85
C LEU A 12 11.12 6.79 -11.14
N VAL A 13 10.69 7.98 -11.57
CA VAL A 13 9.29 8.26 -11.90
C VAL A 13 8.80 7.39 -13.06
N VAL A 14 9.60 7.22 -14.11
CA VAL A 14 9.26 6.36 -15.26
C VAL A 14 9.15 4.89 -14.83
N VAL A 15 10.05 4.41 -13.97
CA VAL A 15 10.00 3.05 -13.42
C VAL A 15 8.75 2.86 -12.58
N VAL A 16 8.43 3.80 -11.68
CA VAL A 16 7.22 3.76 -10.85
C VAL A 16 5.97 3.77 -11.73
N ALA A 17 5.89 4.65 -12.74
CA ALA A 17 4.78 4.72 -13.67
C ALA A 17 4.62 3.44 -14.50
N PHE A 18 5.73 2.85 -14.96
CA PHE A 18 5.71 1.60 -15.71
C PHE A 18 5.24 0.42 -14.86
N VAL A 19 5.71 0.33 -13.61
CA VAL A 19 5.26 -0.68 -12.65
C VAL A 19 3.77 -0.51 -12.38
N LEU A 20 3.31 0.72 -12.08
CA LEU A 20 1.89 1.02 -11.88
C LEU A 20 1.05 0.62 -13.10
N TYR A 21 1.47 0.98 -14.31
CA TYR A 21 0.78 0.62 -15.54
C TYR A 21 0.66 -0.90 -15.71
N ARG A 22 1.74 -1.63 -15.42
CA ARG A 22 1.76 -3.08 -15.55
C ARG A 22 0.87 -3.77 -14.51
N THR A 23 0.83 -3.25 -13.28
CA THR A 23 -0.03 -3.79 -12.22
C THR A 23 -1.52 -3.54 -12.51
N VAL A 24 -1.88 -2.38 -13.07
CA VAL A 24 -3.26 -2.01 -13.39
C VAL A 24 -3.78 -2.72 -14.65
N LYS A 25 -2.90 -3.08 -15.60
CA LYS A 25 -3.28 -3.73 -16.87
C LYS A 25 -3.93 -5.10 -16.69
N SER A 26 -3.74 -5.76 -15.54
CA SER A 26 -4.41 -7.03 -15.22
C SER A 26 -5.45 -6.82 -14.13
N VAL A 27 -6.72 -6.77 -14.52
CA VAL A 27 -7.86 -6.71 -13.59
C VAL A 27 -7.82 -7.90 -12.60
N THR A 28 -7.42 -9.07 -13.07
CA THR A 28 -7.21 -10.26 -12.24
C THR A 28 -6.10 -10.06 -11.20
N GLY A 29 -5.00 -9.40 -11.58
CA GLY A 29 -3.91 -9.06 -10.66
C GLY A 29 -4.35 -8.11 -9.55
N LEU A 30 -5.17 -7.11 -9.88
CA LEU A 30 -5.76 -6.20 -8.89
C LEU A 30 -6.62 -6.96 -7.86
N ILE A 31 -7.45 -7.89 -8.32
CA ILE A 31 -8.32 -8.69 -7.45
C ILE A 31 -7.48 -9.55 -6.51
N ILE A 32 -6.46 -10.25 -7.02
CA ILE A 32 -5.57 -11.08 -6.20
C ILE A 32 -4.85 -10.21 -5.18
N ASN A 33 -4.30 -9.08 -5.59
CA ASN A 33 -3.61 -8.15 -4.70
C ASN A 33 -4.52 -7.59 -3.61
N ALA A 34 -5.77 -7.28 -3.95
CA ALA A 34 -6.78 -6.83 -3.01
C ALA A 34 -7.07 -7.92 -1.96
N VAL A 35 -7.32 -9.16 -2.41
CA VAL A 35 -7.62 -10.30 -1.53
C VAL A 35 -6.43 -10.59 -0.62
N VAL A 36 -5.22 -10.69 -1.18
CA VAL A 36 -3.99 -10.92 -0.41
C VAL A 36 -3.78 -9.79 0.61
N GLY A 37 -3.92 -8.53 0.21
CA GLY A 37 -3.74 -7.41 1.12
C GLY A 37 -4.79 -7.35 2.24
N VAL A 38 -6.05 -7.68 1.95
CA VAL A 38 -7.10 -7.81 2.98
C VAL A 38 -6.77 -8.93 3.97
N ILE A 39 -6.32 -10.09 3.47
CA ILE A 39 -5.91 -11.21 4.33
C ILE A 39 -4.73 -10.80 5.23
N LEU A 40 -3.73 -10.09 4.68
CA LEU A 40 -2.61 -9.60 5.49
C LEU A 40 -3.04 -8.57 6.53
N LEU A 41 -3.89 -7.59 6.16
CA LEU A 41 -4.41 -6.60 7.11
C LEU A 41 -5.21 -7.27 8.23
N TRP A 42 -6.03 -8.25 7.87
CA TRP A 42 -6.74 -9.06 8.84
C TRP A 42 -5.79 -9.81 9.77
N LEU A 43 -4.71 -10.40 9.25
CA LEU A 43 -3.70 -11.07 10.04
C LEU A 43 -2.95 -10.11 10.98
N ILE A 44 -2.63 -8.90 10.51
CA ILE A 44 -1.99 -7.84 11.32
C ILE A 44 -2.87 -7.45 12.51
N ASN A 45 -4.18 -7.28 12.26
CA ASN A 45 -5.16 -6.99 13.30
C ASN A 45 -5.34 -8.19 14.24
N LEU A 46 -5.43 -9.41 13.71
CA LEU A 46 -5.59 -10.64 14.51
C LEU A 46 -4.40 -10.89 15.45
N LEU A 47 -3.17 -10.62 14.97
CA LEU A 47 -1.95 -10.70 15.77
C LEU A 47 -1.76 -9.52 16.72
N GLY A 48 -2.65 -8.52 16.69
CA GLY A 48 -2.56 -7.34 17.54
C GLY A 48 -1.30 -6.51 17.31
N LEU A 49 -0.69 -6.56 16.11
CA LEU A 49 0.57 -5.87 15.84
C LEU A 49 0.45 -4.35 16.02
N MET A 50 -0.72 -3.77 15.69
CA MET A 50 -1.03 -2.37 15.96
C MET A 50 -1.08 -2.04 17.46
N HIS A 51 -1.63 -2.97 18.25
CA HIS A 51 -1.74 -2.83 19.70
C HIS A 51 -0.37 -2.76 20.37
N LEU A 52 0.64 -3.48 19.86
CA LEU A 52 2.03 -3.40 20.33
C LEU A 52 2.63 -2.00 20.18
N VAL A 53 2.10 -1.19 19.26
CA VAL A 53 2.54 0.19 18.99
C VAL A 53 1.61 1.23 19.64
N GLY A 54 0.63 0.79 20.46
CA GLY A 54 -0.33 1.67 21.13
C GLY A 54 -1.32 2.34 20.17
N ARG A 55 -1.53 1.78 18.98
CA ARG A 55 -2.49 2.26 17.98
C ARG A 55 -3.70 1.31 17.86
N PRO A 56 -4.88 1.83 17.51
CA PRO A 56 -6.03 1.00 17.21
C PRO A 56 -5.81 0.20 15.93
N ASP A 57 -6.59 -0.85 15.74
CA ASP A 57 -6.54 -1.71 14.56
C ASP A 57 -6.74 -0.94 13.25
N ILE A 58 -6.18 -1.47 12.15
CA ILE A 58 -6.33 -0.86 10.83
C ILE A 58 -7.75 -1.14 10.32
N PRO A 59 -8.55 -0.12 10.00
CA PRO A 59 -9.89 -0.33 9.48
C PRO A 59 -9.81 -0.99 8.09
N ILE A 60 -10.47 -2.15 7.93
CA ILE A 60 -10.58 -2.80 6.62
C ILE A 60 -11.78 -2.19 5.89
N ASN A 61 -11.54 -1.14 5.11
CA ASN A 61 -12.56 -0.46 4.29
C ASN A 61 -12.14 -0.37 2.81
N LEU A 62 -13.01 0.23 1.99
CA LEU A 62 -12.77 0.41 0.55
C LEU A 62 -11.44 1.11 0.21
N ILE A 63 -11.02 2.13 0.96
CA ILE A 63 -9.72 2.82 0.77
C ILE A 63 -8.56 1.86 1.01
N THR A 64 -8.56 1.16 2.15
CA THR A 64 -7.46 0.21 2.46
C THR A 64 -7.39 -0.94 1.45
N VAL A 65 -8.54 -1.43 1.00
CA VAL A 65 -8.65 -2.45 -0.05
C VAL A 65 -8.09 -1.91 -1.36
N LEU A 66 -8.38 -0.66 -1.72
CA LEU A 66 -7.90 -0.05 -2.96
C LEU A 66 -6.39 0.18 -2.94
N ILE A 67 -5.83 0.65 -1.83
CA ILE A 67 -4.38 0.79 -1.64
C ILE A 67 -3.69 -0.58 -1.77
N CYS A 68 -4.28 -1.62 -1.16
CA CYS A 68 -3.80 -2.99 -1.29
C CYS A 68 -3.99 -3.56 -2.70
N ALA A 69 -5.06 -3.22 -3.43
CA ALA A 69 -5.28 -3.67 -4.79
C ALA A 69 -4.20 -3.15 -5.75
N VAL A 70 -3.85 -1.86 -5.59
CA VAL A 70 -2.84 -1.20 -6.42
C VAL A 70 -1.42 -1.61 -6.02
N GLY A 71 -1.14 -1.69 -4.72
CA GLY A 71 0.20 -1.96 -4.19
C GLY A 71 0.51 -3.42 -3.82
N GLY A 72 -0.49 -4.30 -3.79
CA GLY A 72 -0.37 -5.66 -3.25
C GLY A 72 0.13 -5.66 -1.80
N VAL A 73 1.11 -6.52 -1.53
CA VAL A 73 1.80 -6.59 -0.23
C VAL A 73 2.48 -5.26 0.12
N PHE A 74 3.02 -4.55 -0.86
CA PHE A 74 3.56 -3.20 -0.64
C PHE A 74 2.47 -2.21 -0.22
N GLY A 75 1.25 -2.38 -0.73
CA GLY A 75 0.08 -1.60 -0.31
C GLY A 75 -0.22 -1.77 1.18
N VAL A 76 -0.05 -2.98 1.73
CA VAL A 76 -0.20 -3.25 3.17
C VAL A 76 0.85 -2.50 3.99
N LEU A 77 2.11 -2.48 3.55
CA LEU A 77 3.14 -1.71 4.23
C LEU A 77 2.80 -0.21 4.24
N VAL A 78 2.31 0.31 3.12
CA VAL A 78 1.89 1.71 2.99
C VAL A 78 0.71 2.02 3.92
N THR A 79 -0.31 1.17 4.00
CA THR A 79 -1.46 1.38 4.89
C THR A 79 -1.03 1.35 6.36
N VAL A 80 -0.14 0.44 6.75
CA VAL A 80 0.44 0.41 8.09
C VAL A 80 1.17 1.71 8.40
N VAL A 81 2.05 2.17 7.52
CA VAL A 81 2.80 3.43 7.71
C VAL A 81 1.85 4.63 7.80
N LEU A 82 0.86 4.74 6.90
CA LEU A 82 -0.14 5.82 6.94
C LEU A 82 -0.92 5.84 8.26
N HIS A 83 -1.33 4.67 8.75
CA HIS A 83 -2.09 4.54 10.00
C HIS A 83 -1.23 4.87 11.23
N LEU A 84 0.06 4.49 11.21
CA LEU A 84 1.04 4.89 12.23
C LEU A 84 1.26 6.41 12.23
N LEU A 85 1.26 7.06 11.05
CA LEU A 85 1.30 8.51 10.92
C LEU A 85 0.00 9.20 11.36
N GLY A 86 -1.07 8.44 11.67
CA GLY A 86 -2.36 8.99 12.10
C GLY A 86 -3.19 9.57 10.96
N ILE A 87 -2.87 9.22 9.70
CA ILE A 87 -3.73 9.55 8.58
C ILE A 87 -4.96 8.65 8.69
N SER A 88 -6.15 9.24 8.71
CA SER A 88 -7.38 8.47 8.79
C SER A 88 -7.61 7.74 7.46
N LEU A 89 -7.59 6.40 7.49
CA LEU A 89 -8.02 5.55 6.38
C LEU A 89 -9.50 5.13 6.51
N THR A 90 -10.27 5.84 7.34
CA THR A 90 -11.71 5.63 7.48
C THR A 90 -12.46 6.49 6.46
N LEU A 91 -13.24 5.83 5.62
CA LEU A 91 -14.37 6.40 4.89
C LEU A 91 -15.64 5.81 5.48
#